data_AF-A0AA41KHB2-F1
#
_entry.id   AF-A0AA41KHB2-F1
#
_cell.length_a   1.000
_cell.length_b   1.000
_cell.length_c   1.000
_cell.angle_alpha   90.00
_cell.angle_beta   90.00
_cell.angle_gamma   90.00
#
_symmetry.space_group_name_H-M   'P 1'
#
loop_
_entity.id
_entity.type
_entity.pdbx_description
1 polymer ?
#
loop_
_entity_poly.entity_id
_entity_poly.type
_entity_poly.pdbx_seq_one_letter_code
_entity_poly.pdbx_strand_id
1 'polypeptide(L)'
;MGRFSVSIDDGLQEELEEHAEEHHDGVRSRAVEELLERGLEHDDVVEDLQDELEHERARADDLRRQLQAMSERQEDVGELVRYVEDERTAEQRRREASAVTRAKWWLFGMDDGEDG
;
A
#
# COMPACT_ATOMS: atom_id res chain seq x y z
N MET A 1 -3.08 23.96 -43.45
CA MET A 1 -3.91 24.22 -42.26
C MET A 1 -5.34 23.83 -42.55
N GLY A 2 -5.92 22.95 -41.73
CA GLY A 2 -7.35 22.67 -41.76
C GLY A 2 -8.12 23.82 -41.13
N ARG A 3 -9.38 24.02 -41.53
CA ARG A 3 -10.28 24.97 -40.88
C ARG A 3 -11.46 24.18 -40.32
N PHE A 4 -11.74 24.35 -39.05
CA PHE A 4 -12.93 23.83 -38.40
C PHE A 4 -13.68 25.00 -37.74
N SER A 5 -14.97 24.80 -37.48
CA SER A 5 -15.84 25.77 -36.82
C SER A 5 -16.45 25.08 -35.62
N VAL A 6 -16.42 25.73 -34.47
CA VAL A 6 -17.05 25.26 -33.23
C VAL A 6 -18.07 26.29 -32.79
N SER A 7 -19.16 25.83 -32.21
CA SER A 7 -20.11 26.67 -31.48
C SER A 7 -19.78 26.53 -30.00
N ILE A 8 -19.57 27.65 -29.32
CA ILE A 8 -19.39 27.74 -27.88
C ILE A 8 -20.57 28.51 -27.28
N ASP A 9 -20.82 28.34 -25.99
CA ASP A 9 -21.82 29.14 -25.30
C ASP A 9 -21.32 30.58 -25.03
N ASP A 10 -22.24 31.46 -24.66
CA ASP A 10 -21.95 32.88 -24.44
C ASP A 10 -20.92 33.11 -23.32
N GLY A 11 -20.88 32.23 -22.30
CA GLY A 11 -19.92 32.34 -21.20
C GLY A 11 -18.50 32.00 -21.64
N LEU A 12 -18.34 30.88 -22.35
CA LEU A 12 -17.05 30.53 -22.98
C LEU A 12 -16.60 31.57 -24.00
N GLN A 13 -17.53 32.21 -24.71
CA GLN A 13 -17.19 33.29 -25.63
C GLN A 13 -16.63 34.51 -24.88
N GLU A 14 -17.25 34.90 -23.77
CA GLU A 14 -16.79 36.02 -22.94
C GLU A 14 -15.40 35.74 -22.35
N GLU A 15 -15.19 34.55 -21.79
CA GLU A 15 -13.87 34.13 -21.27
C GLU A 15 -12.80 34.09 -22.37
N LEU A 16 -13.14 33.60 -23.57
CA LEU A 16 -12.22 33.59 -24.71
C LEU A 16 -11.88 35.01 -25.19
N GLU A 17 -12.86 35.91 -25.18
CA GLU A 17 -12.66 37.31 -25.56
C GLU A 17 -11.75 38.02 -24.55
N GLU A 18 -11.99 37.86 -23.25
CA GLU A 18 -11.13 38.39 -22.19
C GLU A 18 -9.70 37.84 -22.32
N HIS A 19 -9.55 36.52 -22.47
CA HIS A 19 -8.24 35.88 -22.61
C HIS A 19 -7.51 36.35 -23.88
N ALA A 20 -8.22 36.51 -24.99
CA ALA A 20 -7.64 37.02 -26.23
C ALA A 20 -7.19 38.47 -26.09
N GLU A 21 -7.95 39.32 -25.40
CA GLU A 21 -7.57 40.70 -25.11
C GLU A 21 -6.33 40.78 -24.21
N GLU A 22 -6.24 39.92 -23.18
CA GLU A 22 -5.12 39.90 -22.23
C GLU A 22 -3.81 39.39 -22.85
N HIS A 23 -3.87 38.32 -23.65
CA HIS A 23 -2.67 37.59 -24.09
C HIS A 23 -2.36 37.68 -25.59
N HIS A 24 -3.33 38.11 -26.41
CA HIS A 24 -3.24 38.01 -27.87
C HIS A 24 -3.74 39.24 -28.64
N ASP A 25 -3.78 40.42 -28.02
CA ASP A 25 -4.23 41.67 -28.65
C ASP A 25 -5.66 41.57 -29.25
N GLY A 26 -6.53 40.79 -28.62
CA GLY A 26 -7.90 40.51 -29.07
C GLY A 26 -8.02 39.49 -30.22
N VAL A 27 -6.92 38.84 -30.62
CA VAL A 27 -6.93 37.84 -31.70
C VAL A 27 -7.43 36.49 -31.18
N ARG A 28 -8.76 36.31 -31.20
CA ARG A 28 -9.45 35.08 -30.76
C ARG A 28 -8.89 33.78 -31.33
N SER A 29 -8.50 33.77 -32.61
CA SER A 29 -7.97 32.54 -33.22
C SER A 29 -6.65 32.08 -32.60
N ARG A 30 -5.81 33.00 -32.14
CA ARG A 30 -4.56 32.66 -31.44
C ARG A 30 -4.84 32.20 -30.01
N ALA A 31 -5.79 32.83 -29.33
CA ALA A 31 -6.25 32.39 -28.02
C ALA A 31 -6.78 30.95 -28.08
N VAL A 32 -7.63 30.64 -29.06
CA VAL A 32 -8.13 29.27 -29.27
C VAL A 32 -6.99 28.30 -29.59
N GLU A 33 -6.02 28.69 -30.43
CA GLU A 33 -4.88 27.85 -30.77
C GLU A 33 -4.05 27.52 -29.52
N GLU A 34 -3.66 28.52 -28.72
CA GLU A 34 -2.91 28.30 -27.48
C GLU A 34 -3.71 27.45 -26.48
N LEU A 35 -4.98 27.77 -26.24
CA LEU A 35 -5.80 27.04 -25.28
C LEU A 35 -6.00 25.57 -25.67
N LEU A 36 -6.10 25.28 -26.97
CA LEU A 36 -6.17 23.90 -27.47
C LEU A 36 -4.82 23.19 -27.32
N GLU A 37 -3.70 23.84 -27.65
CA GLU A 37 -2.37 23.25 -27.47
C GLU A 37 -2.12 22.93 -26.00
N ARG A 38 -2.43 23.87 -25.09
CA ARG A 38 -2.31 23.67 -23.64
C ARG A 38 -3.28 22.63 -23.12
N GLY A 39 -4.50 22.59 -23.63
CA GLY A 39 -5.49 21.57 -23.26
C GLY A 39 -5.00 20.16 -23.61
N LEU A 40 -4.47 19.98 -24.81
CA LEU A 40 -3.91 18.69 -25.25
C LEU A 40 -2.68 18.30 -24.43
N GLU A 41 -1.77 19.23 -24.15
CA GLU A 41 -0.61 18.96 -23.27
C GLU A 41 -1.05 18.63 -21.84
N HIS A 42 -2.07 19.30 -21.32
CA HIS A 42 -2.62 19.01 -20.00
C HIS A 42 -3.30 17.63 -19.95
N ASP A 43 -4.01 17.23 -20.99
CA ASP A 43 -4.62 15.90 -21.06
C ASP A 43 -3.56 14.80 -21.01
N ASP A 44 -2.46 14.93 -21.76
CA ASP A 44 -1.32 14.00 -21.73
C ASP A 44 -0.71 13.91 -20.32
N VAL A 45 -0.47 15.06 -19.68
CA VAL A 45 0.09 15.11 -18.31
C VAL A 45 -0.87 14.50 -17.28
N VAL A 46 -2.17 14.69 -17.45
CA VAL A 46 -3.18 14.10 -16.56
C VAL A 46 -3.19 12.58 -16.72
N GLU A 47 -3.10 12.05 -17.93
CA GLU A 47 -2.98 10.61 -18.20
C GLU A 47 -1.72 10.04 -17.52
N ASP A 48 -0.55 10.65 -17.74
CA ASP A 48 0.72 10.23 -17.13
C ASP A 48 0.65 10.20 -15.59
N LEU A 49 0.06 11.24 -14.99
CA LEU A 49 -0.11 11.32 -13.53
C LEU A 49 -1.10 10.30 -13.00
N GLN A 50 -2.14 9.95 -13.77
CA GLN A 50 -3.08 8.90 -13.38
C GLN A 50 -2.41 7.53 -13.40
N ASP A 51 -1.61 7.24 -14.43
CA ASP A 51 -0.83 6.01 -14.55
C ASP A 51 0.20 5.88 -13.41
N GLU A 52 0.94 6.94 -13.11
CA GLU A 52 1.90 6.95 -12.00
C GLU A 52 1.21 6.71 -10.65
N LEU A 53 0.05 7.34 -10.44
CA LEU A 53 -0.73 7.19 -9.22
C LEU A 53 -1.31 5.77 -9.09
N GLU A 54 -1.77 5.15 -10.18
CA GLU A 54 -2.19 3.75 -10.16
C GLU A 54 -1.02 2.81 -9.82
N HIS A 55 0.15 3.03 -10.44
CA HIS A 55 1.35 2.25 -10.20
C HIS A 55 1.83 2.34 -8.75
N GLU A 56 1.86 3.54 -8.17
CA GLU A 56 2.27 3.73 -6.78
C GLU A 56 1.24 3.16 -5.79
N ARG A 57 -0.06 3.20 -6.11
CA ARG A 57 -1.09 2.49 -5.33
C ARG A 57 -0.87 0.98 -5.35
N ALA A 58 -0.60 0.39 -6.52
CA ALA A 58 -0.32 -1.03 -6.65
C ALA A 58 0.92 -1.45 -5.84
N ARG A 59 1.98 -0.64 -5.86
CA ARG A 59 3.18 -0.84 -5.03
C ARG A 59 2.88 -0.76 -3.54
N ALA A 60 2.12 0.24 -3.11
CA ALA A 60 1.75 0.39 -1.71
C ALA A 60 0.94 -0.81 -1.20
N ASP A 61 0.01 -1.33 -2.02
CA ASP A 61 -0.80 -2.49 -1.66
C ASP A 61 0.00 -3.79 -1.69
N ASP A 62 0.97 -3.93 -2.58
CA ASP A 62 1.93 -5.04 -2.55
C ASP A 62 2.80 -4.99 -1.29
N LEU A 63 3.38 -3.83 -0.94
CA LEU A 63 4.17 -3.65 0.27
C LEU A 63 3.36 -3.93 1.54
N ARG A 64 2.11 -3.48 1.61
CA ARG A 64 1.21 -3.80 2.73
C ARG A 64 1.00 -5.29 2.88
N ARG A 65 0.74 -6.00 1.78
CA ARG A 65 0.60 -7.47 1.78
C ARG A 65 1.88 -8.16 2.24
N GLN A 66 3.04 -7.71 1.76
CA GLN A 66 4.34 -8.24 2.19
C GLN A 66 4.58 -8.02 3.70
N LEU A 67 4.24 -6.83 4.22
CA LEU A 67 4.36 -6.54 5.66
C LEU A 67 3.44 -7.44 6.49
N GLN A 68 2.19 -7.62 6.08
CA GLN A 68 1.25 -8.53 6.75
C GLN A 68 1.79 -9.96 6.79
N ALA A 69 2.25 -10.49 5.66
CA ALA A 69 2.83 -11.83 5.59
C ALA A 69 4.10 -11.97 6.46
N MET A 70 4.93 -10.92 6.54
CA MET A 70 6.10 -10.90 7.43
C MET A 70 5.69 -10.92 8.90
N SER A 71 4.66 -10.16 9.28
CA SER A 71 4.14 -10.14 10.65
C SER A 71 3.59 -11.49 11.07
N GLU A 72 2.76 -12.13 10.23
CA GLU A 72 2.26 -13.50 10.47
C GLU A 72 3.42 -14.48 10.67
N ARG A 73 4.44 -14.41 9.79
CA ARG A 73 5.63 -15.26 9.92
C ARG A 73 6.42 -14.99 11.20
N GLN A 74 6.47 -13.76 11.70
CA GLN A 74 7.13 -13.46 12.97
C GLN A 74 6.37 -14.04 14.16
N GLU A 75 5.04 -14.03 14.13
CA GLU A 75 4.20 -14.65 15.15
C GLU A 75 4.43 -16.17 15.19
N ASP A 76 4.43 -16.83 14.03
CA ASP A 76 4.74 -18.27 13.90
C ASP A 76 6.13 -18.61 14.45
N VAL A 77 7.14 -17.80 14.11
CA VAL A 77 8.50 -17.99 14.63
C VAL A 77 8.54 -17.82 16.14
N GLY A 78 7.81 -16.84 16.69
CA GLY A 78 7.71 -16.63 18.14
C GLY A 78 7.02 -17.79 18.87
N GLU A 79 6.02 -18.41 18.25
CA GLU A 79 5.40 -19.63 18.78
C GLU A 79 6.38 -20.82 18.76
N LEU A 80 7.09 -21.03 17.65
CA LEU A 80 8.10 -22.10 17.55
C LEU A 80 9.23 -21.93 18.56
N VAL A 81 9.69 -20.70 18.79
CA VAL A 81 10.72 -20.41 19.81
C VAL A 81 10.21 -20.78 21.19
N ARG A 82 8.99 -20.36 21.56
CA ARG A 82 8.38 -20.72 22.86
C ARG A 82 8.25 -22.23 23.04
N TYR A 83 7.80 -22.94 22.01
CA TYR A 83 7.70 -24.40 22.04
C TYR A 83 9.06 -25.07 22.31
N VAL A 84 10.11 -24.63 21.62
CA VAL A 84 11.48 -25.16 21.81
C VAL A 84 12.03 -24.83 23.20
N GLU A 85 11.74 -23.64 23.73
CA GLU A 85 12.12 -23.25 25.09
C GLU A 85 11.42 -24.10 26.15
N ASP A 86 10.12 -24.37 26.00
CA ASP A 86 9.35 -25.23 26.88
C ASP A 86 9.89 -26.67 26.88
N GLU A 87 10.20 -27.21 25.70
CA GLU A 87 10.77 -28.56 25.55
C GLU A 87 12.14 -28.66 26.22
N ARG A 88 13.03 -27.66 26.02
CA ARG A 88 14.33 -27.60 26.70
C ARG A 88 14.19 -27.50 28.21
N THR A 89 13.21 -26.73 28.69
CA THR A 89 12.95 -26.55 30.12
C THR A 89 12.42 -27.84 30.75
N ALA A 90 11.55 -28.57 30.05
CA ALA A 90 11.08 -29.89 30.46
C ALA A 90 12.21 -30.93 30.49
N GLU A 91 13.09 -30.92 29.48
CA GLU A 91 14.28 -31.78 29.47
C GLU A 91 15.25 -31.47 30.61
N GLN A 92 15.53 -30.18 30.88
CA GLN A 92 16.38 -29.78 32.00
C GLN A 92 15.80 -30.23 33.34
N ARG A 93 14.50 -29.99 33.58
CA ARG A 93 13.80 -30.47 34.78
C ARG A 93 13.88 -31.99 34.93
N ARG A 94 13.78 -32.75 33.83
CA ARG A 94 13.94 -34.21 33.84
C ARG A 94 15.37 -34.65 34.17
N ARG A 95 16.39 -33.91 33.69
CA ARG A 95 17.81 -34.20 33.96
C ARG A 95 18.22 -33.83 35.40
N GLU A 96 17.68 -32.74 35.93
CA GLU A 96 17.97 -32.26 37.30
C GLU A 96 17.15 -32.99 38.38
N ALA A 97 16.14 -33.78 37.98
CA ALA A 97 15.35 -34.57 38.91
C ALA A 97 16.20 -35.62 39.65
N SER A 98 16.24 -35.48 40.99
CA SER A 98 16.86 -36.45 41.89
C SER A 98 16.29 -37.86 41.69
N ALA A 99 17.05 -38.91 42.04
CA ALA A 99 16.62 -40.31 41.87
C ALA A 99 15.26 -40.62 42.56
N VAL A 100 14.96 -39.93 43.66
CA VAL A 100 13.68 -40.02 44.37
C VAL A 100 12.54 -39.43 43.55
N THR A 101 12.77 -38.28 42.92
CA THR A 101 11.79 -37.62 42.04
C THR A 101 11.49 -38.47 40.81
N ARG A 102 12.51 -39.08 40.20
CA ARG A 102 12.35 -40.00 39.06
C ARG A 102 11.57 -41.27 39.43
N ALA A 103 11.83 -41.83 40.61
CA ALA A 103 11.06 -42.98 41.12
C ALA A 103 9.59 -42.61 41.40
N LYS A 104 9.33 -41.41 41.94
CA LYS A 104 7.96 -40.90 42.15
C LYS A 104 7.20 -40.75 40.83
N TRP A 105 7.82 -40.24 39.77
CA TRP A 105 7.18 -40.13 38.45
C TRP A 105 6.89 -41.47 37.78
N TRP A 106 7.75 -42.48 37.99
CA TRP A 106 7.48 -43.84 37.48
C TRP A 106 6.30 -44.50 38.20
N LEU A 107 6.09 -44.20 39.49
CA LEU A 107 5.10 -44.86 40.33
C LEU A 107 3.72 -44.16 40.32
N PHE A 108 3.68 -42.86 40.02
CA PHE A 108 2.44 -42.05 40.06
C PHE A 108 2.12 -41.31 38.74
N GLY A 109 2.99 -41.33 37.73
CA GLY A 109 2.84 -40.52 36.51
C GLY A 109 3.32 -39.08 36.69
N MET A 110 3.77 -38.45 35.61
CA MET A 110 4.17 -37.03 35.62
C MET A 110 2.89 -36.19 35.50
N ASP A 111 2.51 -35.52 36.58
CA ASP A 111 1.41 -34.55 36.59
C ASP A 111 1.92 -33.32 35.81
N ASP A 112 1.67 -33.32 34.50
CA ASP A 112 1.78 -32.11 33.69
C ASP A 112 0.57 -31.25 34.10
N GLY A 113 0.83 -30.25 34.95
CA GLY A 113 -0.19 -29.43 35.58
C GLY A 113 -1.12 -28.77 34.57
N GLU A 114 -2.27 -29.39 34.35
CA GLU A 114 -3.51 -28.78 33.90
C GLU A 114 -4.38 -28.55 35.15
N ASP A 115 -4.14 -27.45 35.86
CA ASP A 115 -5.14 -26.85 36.75
C ASP A 115 -6.05 -25.97 35.89
N GLY A 116 -7.36 -26.24 35.96
CA GLY A 116 -8.42 -25.57 35.19
C GLY A 116 -8.94 -24.26 35.77
#